data_AF-A0A1M6LFK8-F1
#
_entry.id   AF-A0A1M6LFK8-F1
#
_cell.length_a   1.000
_cell.length_b   1.000
_cell.length_c   1.000
_cell.angle_alpha   90.00
_cell.angle_beta   90.00
_cell.angle_gamma   90.00
#
_symmetry.space_group_name_H-M   'P 1'
#
loop_
_entity.id
_entity.type
_entity.pdbx_description
1 polymer ?
#
loop_
_entity_poly.entity_id
_entity_poly.type
_entity_poly.pdbx_seq_one_letter_code
_entity_poly.pdbx_strand_id
1 'polypeptide(L)'
;MSKRPIFPTDQFECYDAEGKPAPCQGEQDPAGAGQPWPSPRFSEEGQTVNDGLTGLVWTQDGAVSMFPMMWADAFDLVARMNKINAYGYSDWRLPNRREMFSLISHVRNDPALPREHPFVNVASSWYWTSTTAARVAVEAWKVHMGSGRMKTAPKHEMAMIWPVRGGREGQIRLHWTGQRLCYSPAGHMIDCENCGQDGELRVGAPWPSPRFTQSGQTVLDLLTGLTWTHNANCAPGLVPWEQAFEAVAGLNKNKVGGHGDWRVPTVRELESITDMGGHSPALIQGRPFINIKDYYWSSSTVAYAPDRAWVLETGDGAVTHRSKGEKACHVWAVRA
;
A
#
# COMPACT_ATOMS: atom_id res chain seq x y z
N MET A 1 -21.60 12.76 1.42
CA MET A 1 -21.05 11.52 0.84
C MET A 1 -19.78 11.18 1.59
N SER A 2 -19.64 9.97 2.13
CA SER A 2 -18.40 9.57 2.83
C SER A 2 -17.22 9.64 1.85
N LYS A 3 -16.12 10.30 2.22
CA LYS A 3 -14.94 10.38 1.36
C LYS A 3 -14.32 8.98 1.25
N ARG A 4 -14.22 8.45 0.03
CA ARG A 4 -13.63 7.12 -0.23
C ARG A 4 -12.18 7.09 0.28
N PRO A 5 -11.73 6.00 0.92
CA PRO A 5 -10.41 5.93 1.57
C PRO A 5 -9.27 5.60 0.61
N ILE A 6 -9.47 5.78 -0.69
CA ILE A 6 -8.48 5.54 -1.74
C ILE A 6 -8.13 6.85 -2.44
N PHE A 7 -6.87 6.94 -2.83
CA PHE A 7 -6.25 8.04 -3.52
C PHE A 7 -5.31 7.45 -4.57
N PRO A 8 -5.03 8.17 -5.65
CA PRO A 8 -4.23 7.63 -6.72
C PRO A 8 -2.74 7.62 -6.43
N THR A 9 -1.98 7.01 -7.33
CA THR A 9 -0.56 7.31 -7.48
C THR A 9 -0.39 8.77 -7.94
N ASP A 10 0.85 9.22 -8.08
CA ASP A 10 1.22 10.51 -8.68
C ASP A 10 1.86 10.33 -10.06
N GLN A 11 1.60 9.18 -10.69
CA GLN A 11 2.10 8.87 -12.02
C GLN A 11 1.21 9.51 -13.10
N PHE A 12 1.81 10.27 -14.00
CA PHE A 12 1.13 10.87 -15.16
C PHE A 12 1.87 10.62 -16.48
N GLU A 13 3.01 9.92 -16.40
CA GLU A 13 3.86 9.57 -17.53
C GLU A 13 3.82 8.06 -17.76
N CYS A 14 3.85 7.66 -19.03
CA CYS A 14 3.71 6.27 -19.45
C CYS A 14 4.98 5.80 -20.17
N TYR A 15 5.25 4.50 -20.06
CA TYR A 15 6.49 3.89 -20.52
C TYR A 15 6.22 2.51 -21.14
N ASP A 16 6.88 2.22 -22.26
CA ASP A 16 6.81 0.91 -22.92
C ASP A 16 7.50 -0.21 -22.11
N ALA A 17 7.52 -1.44 -22.64
CA ALA A 17 8.17 -2.59 -22.02
C ALA A 17 9.68 -2.40 -21.81
N GLU A 18 10.35 -1.62 -22.64
CA GLU A 18 11.77 -1.29 -22.53
C GLU A 18 12.05 -0.09 -21.61
N GLY A 19 11.01 0.54 -21.07
CA GLY A 19 11.11 1.69 -20.19
C GLY A 19 11.35 3.02 -20.89
N LYS A 20 11.05 3.13 -22.18
CA LYS A 20 11.09 4.41 -22.91
C LYS A 20 9.75 5.14 -22.76
N PRO A 21 9.76 6.48 -22.66
CA PRO A 21 8.53 7.26 -22.67
C PRO A 21 7.65 6.93 -23.88
N ALA A 22 6.38 6.67 -23.63
CA ALA A 22 5.41 6.30 -24.65
C ALA A 22 4.05 6.98 -24.37
N PRO A 23 3.19 7.15 -25.39
CA PRO A 23 1.81 7.54 -25.15
C PRO A 23 1.13 6.53 -24.22
N CYS A 24 0.31 7.00 -23.30
CA CYS A 24 -0.44 6.14 -22.39
C CYS A 24 -1.43 5.26 -23.15
N GLN A 25 -1.04 4.03 -23.46
CA GLN A 25 -1.92 3.03 -24.07
C GLN A 25 -2.79 2.40 -22.99
N GLY A 26 -4.08 2.76 -22.93
CA GLY A 26 -5.03 2.16 -22.00
C GLY A 26 -4.61 2.29 -20.53
N GLU A 27 -4.77 3.49 -19.96
CA GLU A 27 -4.57 3.74 -18.51
C GLU A 27 -3.31 3.09 -17.91
N GLN A 28 -2.14 3.30 -18.54
CA GLN A 28 -0.82 3.03 -17.95
C GLN A 28 -0.52 4.03 -16.80
N ASP A 29 -1.39 3.97 -15.81
CA ASP A 29 -1.59 4.78 -14.61
C ASP A 29 -1.36 6.30 -14.75
N PRO A 30 -2.25 7.06 -15.42
CA PRO A 30 -2.30 8.53 -15.33
C PRO A 30 -3.05 9.00 -14.06
N ALA A 31 -2.61 8.46 -12.92
CA ALA A 31 -3.08 8.69 -11.56
C ALA A 31 -4.48 8.14 -11.26
N GLY A 32 -4.76 6.91 -11.70
CA GLY A 32 -5.84 6.04 -11.22
C GLY A 32 -7.16 6.65 -10.72
N ALA A 33 -7.79 5.96 -9.76
CA ALA A 33 -9.02 6.43 -9.10
C ALA A 33 -8.76 6.85 -7.64
N GLY A 34 -9.53 7.83 -7.17
CA GLY A 34 -9.52 8.27 -5.77
C GLY A 34 -9.51 9.79 -5.61
N GLN A 35 -9.30 10.25 -4.38
CA GLN A 35 -9.14 11.68 -4.11
C GLN A 35 -7.75 12.15 -4.56
N PRO A 36 -7.64 13.20 -5.41
CA PRO A 36 -6.33 13.73 -5.82
C PRO A 36 -5.58 14.28 -4.62
N TRP A 37 -4.25 14.37 -4.75
CA TRP A 37 -3.42 14.86 -3.64
C TRP A 37 -3.68 16.37 -3.41
N PRO A 38 -3.70 16.85 -2.15
CA PRO A 38 -3.74 18.27 -1.89
C PRO A 38 -2.44 18.94 -2.35
N SER A 39 -2.52 20.23 -2.69
CA SER A 39 -1.36 21.08 -2.97
C SER A 39 -1.46 22.35 -2.13
N PRO A 40 -0.55 22.58 -1.17
CA PRO A 40 0.47 21.64 -0.69
C PRO A 40 -0.15 20.45 0.07
N ARG A 41 0.46 19.26 -0.03
CA ARG A 41 0.03 18.07 0.75
C ARG A 41 0.49 18.15 2.20
N PHE A 42 1.73 18.57 2.40
CA PHE A 42 2.36 18.58 3.71
C PHE A 42 2.51 20.01 4.22
N SER A 43 2.38 20.17 5.54
CA SER A 43 2.68 21.44 6.22
C SER A 43 3.51 21.17 7.46
N GLU A 44 4.58 21.94 7.62
CA GLU A 44 5.46 21.87 8.78
C GLU A 44 4.83 22.57 10.00
N GLU A 45 4.95 21.96 11.17
CA GLU A 45 4.56 22.54 12.45
C GLU A 45 5.60 22.13 13.51
N GLY A 46 6.58 23.01 13.74
CA GLY A 46 7.71 22.71 14.61
C GLY A 46 8.53 21.53 14.07
N GLN A 47 8.74 20.51 14.89
CA GLN A 47 9.49 19.29 14.52
C GLN A 47 8.59 18.18 13.97
N THR A 48 7.39 18.55 13.51
CA THR A 48 6.38 17.63 12.97
C THR A 48 5.86 18.09 11.62
N VAL A 49 5.29 17.15 10.86
CA VAL A 49 4.75 17.39 9.53
C VAL A 49 3.32 16.87 9.49
N ASN A 50 2.38 17.76 9.25
CA ASN A 50 0.97 17.45 9.04
C ASN A 50 0.75 17.00 7.58
N ASP A 51 0.18 15.81 7.38
CA ASP A 51 -0.24 15.30 6.07
C ASP A 51 -1.72 15.63 5.82
N GLY A 52 -1.99 16.65 4.99
CA GLY A 52 -3.34 17.07 4.64
C GLY A 52 -4.14 16.05 3.84
N LEU A 53 -3.47 15.06 3.22
CA LEU A 53 -4.16 13.97 2.54
C LEU A 53 -4.76 13.00 3.55
N THR A 54 -3.94 12.47 4.46
CA THR A 54 -4.33 11.37 5.36
C THR A 54 -4.79 11.82 6.74
N GLY A 55 -4.49 13.06 7.13
CA GLY A 55 -4.71 13.57 8.47
C GLY A 55 -3.69 13.08 9.50
N LEU A 56 -2.64 12.38 9.06
CA LEU A 56 -1.58 11.89 9.95
C LEU A 56 -0.57 13.00 10.24
N VAL A 57 0.08 12.91 11.40
CA VAL A 57 1.22 13.75 11.75
C VAL A 57 2.45 12.87 11.90
N TRP A 58 3.51 13.25 11.20
CA TRP A 58 4.77 12.53 11.16
C TRP A 58 5.85 13.34 11.86
N THR A 59 6.87 12.68 12.40
CA THR A 59 8.09 13.39 12.77
C THR A 59 8.72 13.99 11.51
N GLN A 60 9.23 15.22 11.60
CA GLN A 60 9.90 15.86 10.47
C GLN A 60 11.21 15.14 10.11
N ASP A 61 11.96 14.74 11.14
CA ASP A 61 13.11 13.85 10.98
C ASP A 61 12.61 12.42 10.70
N GLY A 62 12.92 11.89 9.53
CA GLY A 62 12.60 10.51 9.15
C GLY A 62 13.49 9.48 9.84
N ALA A 63 14.67 9.87 10.33
CA ALA A 63 15.64 9.01 10.98
C ALA A 63 15.74 9.30 12.49
N VAL A 64 14.62 9.41 13.19
CA VAL A 64 14.61 9.72 14.64
C VAL A 64 15.42 8.76 15.51
N SER A 65 15.62 7.52 15.04
CA SER A 65 16.43 6.52 15.74
C SER A 65 17.94 6.72 15.53
N MET A 66 18.35 7.64 14.64
CA MET A 66 19.68 7.88 14.08
C MET A 66 20.28 6.69 13.32
N PHE A 67 20.10 5.48 13.84
CA PHE A 67 20.56 4.22 13.27
C PHE A 67 19.41 3.21 13.14
N PRO A 68 19.52 2.23 12.24
CA PRO A 68 18.60 1.10 12.17
C PRO A 68 18.52 0.33 13.50
N MET A 69 17.33 -0.13 13.87
CA MET A 69 17.09 -0.91 15.11
C MET A 69 16.25 -2.16 14.84
N MET A 70 16.22 -3.10 15.78
CA MET A 70 15.33 -4.28 15.67
C MET A 70 13.87 -3.87 15.87
N TRP A 71 12.97 -4.72 15.41
CA TRP A 71 11.54 -4.42 15.44
C TRP A 71 10.99 -4.21 16.85
N ALA A 72 11.48 -4.97 17.84
CA ALA A 72 11.10 -4.79 19.25
C ALA A 72 11.58 -3.43 19.81
N ASP A 73 12.84 -3.07 19.54
CA ASP A 73 13.43 -1.81 20.02
C ASP A 73 12.73 -0.58 19.45
N ALA A 74 12.06 -0.70 18.29
CA ALA A 74 11.24 0.34 17.69
C ALA A 74 10.07 0.75 18.61
N PHE A 75 9.42 -0.22 19.25
CA PHE A 75 8.33 0.06 20.19
C PHE A 75 8.86 0.68 21.48
N ASP A 76 10.03 0.26 21.96
CA ASP A 76 10.69 0.89 23.11
C ASP A 76 11.07 2.35 22.83
N LEU A 77 11.53 2.65 21.60
CA LEU A 77 11.81 4.02 21.17
C LEU A 77 10.55 4.88 21.21
N VAL A 78 9.45 4.39 20.63
CA VAL A 78 8.15 5.06 20.64
C VAL A 78 7.64 5.27 22.06
N ALA A 79 7.74 4.26 22.93
CA ALA A 79 7.34 4.37 24.33
C ALA A 79 8.15 5.44 25.08
N ARG A 80 9.46 5.54 24.81
CA ARG A 80 10.31 6.61 25.35
C ARG A 80 9.90 7.99 24.83
N MET A 81 9.64 8.11 23.52
CA MET A 81 9.16 9.36 22.92
C MET A 81 7.87 9.84 23.60
N ASN A 82 6.94 8.92 23.85
CA ASN A 82 5.68 9.25 24.52
C ASN A 82 5.90 9.67 25.98
N LYS A 83 6.79 9.00 26.70
CA LYS A 83 7.12 9.32 28.10
C LYS A 83 7.71 10.73 28.26
N ILE A 84 8.51 11.19 27.29
CA ILE A 84 9.17 12.51 27.35
C ILE A 84 8.38 13.62 26.66
N ASN A 85 7.15 13.34 26.20
CA ASN A 85 6.35 14.26 25.37
C ASN A 85 7.14 14.79 24.16
N ALA A 86 7.80 13.89 23.43
CA ALA A 86 8.63 14.26 22.28
C ALA A 86 7.83 15.11 21.30
N TYR A 87 8.40 16.26 20.92
CA TYR A 87 7.77 17.23 20.02
C TYR A 87 6.41 17.76 20.50
N GLY A 88 6.16 17.72 21.82
CA GLY A 88 4.91 18.17 22.44
C GLY A 88 3.79 17.13 22.46
N TYR A 89 4.06 15.87 22.08
CA TYR A 89 3.05 14.83 21.96
C TYR A 89 3.45 13.52 22.66
N SER A 90 2.44 12.75 23.09
CA SER A 90 2.60 11.52 23.87
C SER A 90 1.84 10.31 23.32
N ASP A 91 1.40 10.40 22.07
CA ASP A 91 0.59 9.41 21.35
C ASP A 91 1.26 8.99 20.02
N TRP A 92 2.59 9.06 19.97
CA TRP A 92 3.40 8.48 18.89
C TRP A 92 3.24 6.97 18.84
N ARG A 93 3.34 6.43 17.63
CA ARG A 93 3.33 5.00 17.35
C ARG A 93 4.16 4.70 16.11
N LEU A 94 4.49 3.42 15.94
CA LEU A 94 5.01 2.94 14.66
C LEU A 94 3.85 2.87 13.64
N PRO A 95 4.00 3.40 12.43
CA PRO A 95 2.96 3.37 11.41
C PRO A 95 2.67 1.92 11.02
N ASN A 96 1.42 1.61 10.72
CA ASN A 96 1.12 0.36 10.02
C ASN A 96 1.59 0.45 8.56
N ARG A 97 1.60 -0.68 7.86
CA ARG A 97 2.12 -0.73 6.48
C ARG A 97 1.42 0.22 5.50
N ARG A 98 0.12 0.48 5.69
CA ARG A 98 -0.68 1.36 4.80
C ARG A 98 -0.34 2.81 5.01
N GLU A 99 -0.16 3.22 6.26
CA GLU A 99 0.24 4.57 6.60
C GLU A 99 1.62 4.88 6.04
N MET A 100 2.59 3.98 6.22
CA MET A 100 3.91 4.14 5.61
C MET A 100 3.85 4.16 4.08
N PHE A 101 3.10 3.23 3.46
CA PHE A 101 2.93 3.19 2.00
C PHE A 101 2.19 4.42 1.44
N SER A 102 1.45 5.17 2.28
CA SER A 102 0.77 6.38 1.87
C SER A 102 1.71 7.57 1.59
N LEU A 103 2.92 7.53 2.14
CA LEU A 103 3.97 8.51 1.86
C LEU A 103 4.64 8.27 0.51
N ILE A 104 4.51 7.07 -0.08
CA ILE A 104 5.26 6.70 -1.28
C ILE A 104 4.75 7.46 -2.51
N SER A 105 5.65 8.23 -3.12
CA SER A 105 5.53 8.74 -4.48
C SER A 105 6.00 7.68 -5.48
N HIS A 106 5.23 7.48 -6.54
CA HIS A 106 5.46 6.53 -7.62
C HIS A 106 6.21 7.14 -8.80
N VAL A 107 6.50 8.45 -8.77
CA VAL A 107 7.33 9.17 -9.76
C VAL A 107 8.65 9.70 -9.18
N ARG A 108 8.98 9.31 -7.96
CA ARG A 108 10.19 9.74 -7.24
C ARG A 108 10.88 8.52 -6.66
N ASN A 109 12.19 8.64 -6.49
CA ASN A 109 13.04 7.67 -5.83
C ASN A 109 14.13 8.40 -5.07
N ASP A 110 14.68 7.75 -4.05
CA ASP A 110 15.82 8.22 -3.26
C ASP A 110 15.72 9.67 -2.73
N PRO A 111 14.72 10.01 -1.88
CA PRO A 111 13.63 9.15 -1.42
C PRO A 111 12.39 9.22 -2.36
N ALA A 112 11.59 8.15 -2.33
CA ALA A 112 10.31 8.02 -3.01
C ALA A 112 9.21 8.81 -2.28
N LEU A 113 9.41 10.11 -2.09
CA LEU A 113 8.48 11.02 -1.42
C LEU A 113 7.97 12.11 -2.38
N PRO A 114 6.76 12.66 -2.15
CA PRO A 114 6.18 13.72 -2.97
C PRO A 114 7.06 14.96 -3.04
N ARG A 115 7.01 15.70 -4.15
CA ARG A 115 7.72 17.00 -4.23
C ARG A 115 7.28 17.94 -3.11
N GLU A 116 8.17 18.85 -2.71
CA GLU A 116 7.90 19.88 -1.71
C GLU A 116 7.58 19.33 -0.30
N HIS A 117 7.96 18.08 -0.01
CA HIS A 117 7.86 17.56 1.34
C HIS A 117 8.83 18.28 2.30
N PRO A 118 8.42 18.60 3.55
CA PRO A 118 9.29 19.24 4.55
C PRO A 118 10.12 18.25 5.39
N PHE A 119 10.07 16.95 5.07
CA PHE A 119 10.83 15.92 5.79
C PHE A 119 12.35 16.06 5.61
N VAL A 120 13.09 15.78 6.68
CA VAL A 120 14.56 15.80 6.73
C VAL A 120 15.10 14.44 7.15
N ASN A 121 16.38 14.18 6.85
CA ASN A 121 17.11 12.96 7.24
C ASN A 121 16.42 11.63 6.83
N VAL A 122 15.63 11.64 5.76
CA VAL A 122 14.99 10.42 5.26
C VAL A 122 16.03 9.55 4.58
N ALA A 123 16.49 8.51 5.26
CA ALA A 123 17.38 7.51 4.68
C ALA A 123 16.69 6.76 3.52
N SER A 124 17.38 6.57 2.40
CA SER A 124 16.95 5.62 1.37
C SER A 124 17.23 4.19 1.83
N SER A 125 16.37 3.69 2.71
CA SER A 125 16.53 2.38 3.36
C SER A 125 15.16 1.77 3.70
N TRP A 126 15.17 0.60 4.32
CA TRP A 126 13.98 -0.04 4.86
C TRP A 126 13.57 0.57 6.19
N TYR A 127 12.26 0.75 6.37
CA TYR A 127 11.66 1.26 7.59
C TYR A 127 10.67 0.25 8.15
N TRP A 128 10.73 0.03 9.46
CA TRP A 128 9.80 -0.84 10.16
C TRP A 128 8.38 -0.26 10.16
N THR A 129 7.39 -1.16 10.13
CA THR A 129 5.97 -0.86 10.36
C THR A 129 5.49 -1.68 11.55
N SER A 130 4.36 -1.32 12.17
CA SER A 130 3.76 -2.07 13.29
C SER A 130 3.04 -3.35 12.86
N THR A 131 2.99 -3.65 11.57
CA THR A 131 2.27 -4.81 11.02
C THR A 131 3.18 -6.05 11.01
N THR A 132 2.76 -7.13 11.68
CA THR A 132 3.41 -8.45 11.60
C THR A 132 3.04 -9.17 10.30
N ALA A 133 3.89 -10.04 9.77
CA ALA A 133 3.54 -10.88 8.62
C ALA A 133 2.65 -12.06 9.06
N ALA A 134 1.40 -12.13 8.59
CA ALA A 134 0.47 -13.21 8.97
C ALA A 134 0.96 -14.61 8.55
N ARG A 135 1.65 -14.71 7.41
CA ARG A 135 2.19 -15.98 6.89
C ARG A 135 3.36 -16.52 7.73
N VAL A 136 4.19 -15.61 8.27
CA VAL A 136 5.43 -15.94 8.98
C VAL A 136 5.59 -14.98 10.15
N ALA A 137 5.00 -15.30 11.31
CA ALA A 137 4.87 -14.35 12.42
C ALA A 137 6.19 -13.89 13.08
N VAL A 138 7.32 -14.56 12.78
CA VAL A 138 8.68 -14.12 13.14
C VAL A 138 9.16 -12.94 12.28
N GLU A 139 8.43 -12.59 11.23
CA GLU A 139 8.70 -11.45 10.35
C GLU A 139 7.70 -10.32 10.58
N ALA A 140 8.12 -9.10 10.24
CA ALA A 140 7.26 -7.92 10.19
C ALA A 140 7.43 -7.18 8.87
N TRP A 141 6.48 -6.31 8.55
CA TRP A 141 6.51 -5.53 7.31
C TRP A 141 7.49 -4.36 7.41
N LYS A 142 8.26 -4.18 6.34
CA LYS A 142 9.09 -2.99 6.08
C LYS A 142 8.67 -2.32 4.77
N VAL A 143 8.85 -1.00 4.69
CA VAL A 143 8.73 -0.23 3.43
C VAL A 143 10.08 0.40 3.11
N HIS A 144 10.53 0.29 1.86
CA HIS A 144 11.80 0.87 1.42
C HIS A 144 11.59 2.30 0.92
N MET A 145 12.05 3.31 1.66
CA MET A 145 11.78 4.71 1.33
C MET A 145 12.51 5.23 0.08
N GLY A 146 13.48 4.49 -0.47
CA GLY A 146 14.06 4.81 -1.78
C GLY A 146 13.29 4.27 -2.99
N SER A 147 12.61 3.13 -2.83
CA SER A 147 12.04 2.36 -3.95
C SER A 147 10.54 2.17 -3.85
N GLY A 148 9.93 2.47 -2.69
CA GLY A 148 8.53 2.27 -2.37
C GLY A 148 8.11 0.82 -2.09
N ARG A 149 9.01 -0.16 -2.26
CA ARG A 149 8.70 -1.59 -2.07
C ARG A 149 8.26 -1.88 -0.65
N MET A 150 7.33 -2.81 -0.51
CA MET A 150 6.79 -3.25 0.77
C MET A 150 6.92 -4.78 0.87
N LYS A 151 7.78 -5.23 1.78
CA LYS A 151 8.14 -6.64 1.98
C LYS A 151 8.21 -6.98 3.46
N THR A 152 8.24 -8.27 3.77
CA THR A 152 8.47 -8.77 5.13
C THR A 152 9.95 -9.04 5.35
N ALA A 153 10.37 -9.01 6.60
CA ALA A 153 11.71 -9.39 7.02
C ALA A 153 11.71 -9.88 8.48
N PRO A 154 12.64 -10.75 8.88
CA PRO A 154 12.75 -11.22 10.27
C PRO A 154 12.85 -10.08 11.28
N LYS A 155 12.11 -10.17 12.39
CA LYS A 155 12.02 -9.11 13.42
C LYS A 155 13.35 -8.78 14.12
N HIS A 156 14.36 -9.64 13.99
CA HIS A 156 15.72 -9.44 14.49
C HIS A 156 16.65 -8.70 13.51
N GLU A 157 16.20 -8.44 12.27
CA GLU A 157 16.95 -7.56 11.39
C GLU A 157 16.83 -6.09 11.83
N MET A 158 17.73 -5.25 11.32
CA MET A 158 17.70 -3.82 11.58
C MET A 158 16.92 -3.07 10.48
N ALA A 159 16.17 -2.03 10.85
CA ALA A 159 15.55 -1.08 9.92
C ALA A 159 15.34 0.30 10.60
N MET A 160 15.15 1.33 9.79
CA MET A 160 14.88 2.69 10.27
C MET A 160 13.47 2.80 10.87
N ILE A 161 13.27 3.79 11.76
CA ILE A 161 11.99 4.01 12.43
C ILE A 161 11.48 5.40 12.06
N TRP A 162 10.22 5.47 11.62
CA TRP A 162 9.55 6.76 11.37
C TRP A 162 8.22 6.81 12.12
N PRO A 163 8.20 7.44 13.31
CA PRO A 163 6.99 7.53 14.11
C PRO A 163 5.92 8.39 13.45
N VAL A 164 4.68 7.97 13.68
CA VAL A 164 3.48 8.67 13.25
C VAL A 164 2.53 8.80 14.42
N ARG A 165 1.62 9.77 14.36
CA ARG A 165 0.48 9.89 15.27
C ARG A 165 -0.77 10.26 14.50
N GLY A 166 -1.91 10.20 15.18
CA GLY A 166 -3.15 10.77 14.67
C GLY A 166 -3.06 12.29 14.61
N GLY A 167 -3.74 12.91 13.66
CA GLY A 167 -3.80 14.36 13.51
C GLY A 167 -5.23 14.86 13.28
N ARG A 168 -5.32 15.95 12.52
CA ARG A 168 -6.59 16.55 12.10
C ARG A 168 -7.25 15.72 11.01
N GLU A 169 -8.51 16.01 10.70
CA GLU A 169 -9.21 15.34 9.60
C GLU A 169 -8.51 15.62 8.26
N GLY A 170 -8.05 14.57 7.57
CA GLY A 170 -7.49 14.64 6.23
C GLY A 170 -8.54 14.63 5.12
N GLN A 171 -8.09 14.77 3.88
CA GLN A 171 -8.97 14.54 2.71
C GLN A 171 -9.47 13.09 2.62
N ILE A 172 -8.70 12.12 3.10
CA ILE A 172 -9.10 10.73 3.21
C ILE A 172 -8.79 10.19 4.60
N ARG A 173 -9.44 9.08 4.96
CA ARG A 173 -9.05 8.26 6.10
C ARG A 173 -8.64 6.89 5.58
N LEU A 174 -7.34 6.57 5.66
CA LEU A 174 -6.84 5.24 5.28
C LEU A 174 -7.62 4.16 6.03
N HIS A 175 -7.93 3.05 5.37
CA HIS A 175 -8.58 1.93 6.04
C HIS A 175 -7.56 1.06 6.78
N TRP A 176 -8.00 0.48 7.90
CA TRP A 176 -7.15 -0.40 8.71
C TRP A 176 -6.67 -1.62 7.92
N THR A 177 -5.57 -2.23 8.35
CA THR A 177 -4.87 -3.32 7.63
C THR A 177 -5.62 -4.65 7.65
N GLY A 178 -6.54 -4.84 8.59
CA GLY A 178 -7.20 -6.12 8.87
C GLY A 178 -6.46 -7.00 9.89
N GLN A 179 -5.26 -6.61 10.32
CA GLN A 179 -4.55 -7.31 11.37
C GLN A 179 -5.28 -7.18 12.71
N ARG A 180 -5.47 -8.31 13.40
CA ARG A 180 -6.22 -8.39 14.67
C ARG A 180 -5.42 -8.99 15.82
N LEU A 181 -4.36 -9.74 15.50
CA LEU A 181 -3.53 -10.48 16.44
C LEU A 181 -2.18 -9.81 16.56
N CYS A 182 -1.56 -9.97 17.73
CA CYS A 182 -0.25 -9.45 18.07
C CYS A 182 0.70 -10.60 18.33
N TYR A 183 1.98 -10.39 18.06
CA TYR A 183 2.98 -11.45 18.07
C TYR A 183 4.28 -10.99 18.70
N SER A 184 4.88 -11.87 19.51
CA SER A 184 6.24 -11.68 20.01
C SER A 184 7.27 -11.66 18.86
N PRO A 185 8.53 -11.23 19.11
CA PRO A 185 9.62 -11.35 18.14
C PRO A 185 9.88 -12.77 17.66
N ALA A 186 9.60 -13.77 18.50
CA ALA A 186 9.70 -15.19 18.19
C ALA A 186 8.48 -15.75 17.44
N GLY A 187 7.52 -14.91 17.07
CA GLY A 187 6.33 -15.30 16.28
C GLY A 187 5.22 -15.98 17.07
N HIS A 188 5.37 -16.15 18.40
CA HIS A 188 4.26 -16.60 19.25
C HIS A 188 3.21 -15.51 19.36
N MET A 189 1.93 -15.89 19.23
CA MET A 189 0.81 -15.01 19.52
C MET A 189 0.86 -14.55 20.99
N ILE A 190 0.62 -13.27 21.22
CA ILE A 190 0.59 -12.64 22.55
C ILE A 190 -0.72 -11.87 22.73
N ASP A 191 -1.01 -11.49 23.97
CA ASP A 191 -2.03 -10.47 24.21
C ASP A 191 -1.63 -9.17 23.50
N CYS A 192 -2.60 -8.51 22.90
CA CYS A 192 -2.39 -7.23 22.23
C CYS A 192 -2.32 -6.06 23.23
N GLU A 193 -2.69 -6.25 24.49
CA GLU A 193 -2.73 -5.16 25.46
C GLU A 193 -1.38 -4.43 25.61
N ASN A 194 -1.37 -3.13 25.30
CA ASN A 194 -0.24 -2.19 25.44
C ASN A 194 1.02 -2.56 24.64
N CYS A 195 0.89 -3.28 23.52
CA CYS A 195 2.03 -3.72 22.70
C CYS A 195 2.41 -2.75 21.57
N GLY A 196 1.54 -1.80 21.22
CA GLY A 196 1.68 -0.83 20.13
C GLY A 196 1.56 -1.43 18.72
N GLN A 197 1.32 -2.74 18.58
CA GLN A 197 1.27 -3.41 17.29
C GLN A 197 -0.02 -3.08 16.53
N ASP A 198 0.00 -3.27 15.22
CA ASP A 198 -1.14 -3.00 14.34
C ASP A 198 -2.40 -3.80 14.75
N GLY A 199 -2.21 -5.04 15.25
CA GLY A 199 -3.29 -5.88 15.77
C GLY A 199 -4.01 -5.31 17.00
N GLU A 200 -3.32 -4.52 17.82
CA GLU A 200 -3.88 -3.79 18.96
C GLU A 200 -4.57 -2.51 18.48
N LEU A 201 -3.81 -1.65 17.79
CA LEU A 201 -4.23 -0.29 17.51
C LEU A 201 -5.32 -0.21 16.44
N ARG A 202 -5.30 -1.15 15.46
CA ARG A 202 -6.29 -1.29 14.39
C ARG A 202 -6.63 0.04 13.70
N VAL A 203 -5.61 0.88 13.52
CA VAL A 203 -5.78 2.27 13.09
C VAL A 203 -6.29 2.31 11.65
N GLY A 204 -7.30 3.15 11.42
CA GLY A 204 -7.86 3.42 10.11
C GLY A 204 -9.39 3.40 10.11
N ALA A 205 -9.98 3.59 8.93
CA ALA A 205 -11.41 3.36 8.72
C ALA A 205 -11.70 1.85 8.77
N PRO A 206 -12.74 1.41 9.51
CA PRO A 206 -13.15 0.01 9.50
C PRO A 206 -13.72 -0.38 8.13
N TRP A 207 -13.66 -1.68 7.81
CA TRP A 207 -14.30 -2.18 6.60
C TRP A 207 -15.83 -2.28 6.77
N PRO A 208 -16.63 -1.97 5.74
CA PRO A 208 -18.06 -2.23 5.76
C PRO A 208 -18.35 -3.74 5.82
N SER A 209 -19.51 -4.10 6.36
CA SER A 209 -20.00 -5.49 6.43
C SER A 209 -21.41 -5.56 5.84
N PRO A 210 -21.61 -6.21 4.68
CA PRO A 210 -20.58 -6.79 3.81
C PRO A 210 -19.69 -5.72 3.17
N ARG A 211 -18.43 -6.07 2.82
CA ARG A 211 -17.56 -5.18 2.03
C ARG A 211 -17.83 -5.28 0.53
N PHE A 212 -18.17 -6.47 0.05
CA PHE A 212 -18.32 -6.74 -1.37
C PHE A 212 -19.76 -7.11 -1.71
N THR A 213 -20.25 -6.63 -2.85
CA THR A 213 -21.53 -7.03 -3.43
C THR A 213 -21.30 -7.57 -4.82
N GLN A 214 -21.57 -8.87 -5.03
CA GLN A 214 -21.46 -9.50 -6.34
C GLN A 214 -22.74 -9.28 -7.16
N SER A 215 -22.58 -8.97 -8.45
CA SER A 215 -23.65 -9.01 -9.44
C SER A 215 -23.13 -9.63 -10.74
N GLY A 216 -23.53 -10.88 -11.02
CA GLY A 216 -23.05 -11.64 -12.17
C GLY A 216 -21.52 -11.76 -12.19
N GLN A 217 -20.89 -11.18 -13.22
CA GLN A 217 -19.44 -11.19 -13.42
C GLN A 217 -18.70 -10.02 -12.75
N THR A 218 -19.40 -9.21 -11.96
CA THR A 218 -18.86 -8.01 -11.31
C THR A 218 -18.95 -8.09 -9.79
N VAL A 219 -18.05 -7.40 -9.10
CA VAL A 219 -18.02 -7.29 -7.64
C VAL A 219 -17.76 -5.84 -7.26
N LEU A 220 -18.75 -5.19 -6.65
CA LEU A 220 -18.61 -3.84 -6.11
C LEU A 220 -17.94 -3.89 -4.73
N ASP A 221 -16.84 -3.18 -4.56
CA ASP A 221 -16.21 -2.91 -3.26
C ASP A 221 -16.86 -1.67 -2.63
N LEU A 222 -17.67 -1.87 -1.58
CA LEU A 222 -18.40 -0.81 -0.89
C LEU A 222 -17.49 0.13 -0.09
N LEU A 223 -16.23 -0.25 0.14
CA LEU A 223 -15.25 0.62 0.81
C LEU A 223 -14.68 1.66 -0.17
N THR A 224 -14.18 1.19 -1.31
CA THR A 224 -13.49 2.03 -2.31
C THR A 224 -14.42 2.57 -3.38
N GLY A 225 -15.59 1.95 -3.55
CA GLY A 225 -16.53 2.18 -4.63
C GLY A 225 -16.02 1.71 -6.00
N LEU A 226 -14.96 0.90 -6.04
CA LEU A 226 -14.45 0.28 -7.26
C LEU A 226 -15.25 -0.99 -7.57
N THR A 227 -15.40 -1.30 -8.85
CA THR A 227 -15.98 -2.56 -9.32
C THR A 227 -14.88 -3.42 -9.93
N TRP A 228 -14.77 -4.66 -9.46
CA TRP A 228 -13.78 -5.63 -9.91
C TRP A 228 -14.45 -6.74 -10.71
N THR A 229 -13.70 -7.41 -11.58
CA THR A 229 -14.19 -8.66 -12.17
C THR A 229 -14.30 -9.74 -11.10
N HIS A 230 -15.38 -10.52 -11.14
CA HIS A 230 -15.60 -11.66 -10.26
C HIS A 230 -14.52 -12.74 -10.43
N ASN A 231 -14.14 -13.01 -11.68
CA ASN A 231 -12.97 -13.81 -12.00
C ASN A 231 -11.72 -12.93 -11.90
N ALA A 232 -10.87 -13.23 -10.92
CA ALA A 232 -9.63 -12.50 -10.65
C ALA A 232 -8.49 -12.87 -11.60
N ASN A 233 -8.74 -13.58 -12.70
CA ASN A 233 -7.73 -13.83 -13.72
C ASN A 233 -8.38 -13.79 -15.11
N CYS A 234 -8.14 -12.69 -15.83
CA CYS A 234 -8.68 -12.45 -17.17
C CYS A 234 -7.71 -12.82 -18.30
N ALA A 235 -6.48 -13.23 -17.97
CA ALA A 235 -5.52 -13.77 -18.93
C ALA A 235 -5.48 -15.32 -18.85
N PRO A 236 -5.18 -16.02 -19.95
CA PRO A 236 -5.12 -17.49 -19.98
C PRO A 236 -3.96 -18.08 -19.14
N GLY A 237 -3.00 -17.27 -18.72
CA GLY A 237 -1.84 -17.68 -17.93
C GLY A 237 -1.01 -16.49 -17.48
N LEU A 238 0.27 -16.74 -17.18
CA LEU A 238 1.25 -15.69 -16.93
C LEU A 238 1.57 -14.95 -18.24
N VAL A 239 1.55 -13.63 -18.20
CA VAL A 239 1.75 -12.78 -19.37
C VAL A 239 2.82 -11.71 -19.11
N PRO A 240 3.52 -11.22 -20.15
CA PRO A 240 4.27 -9.98 -20.07
C PRO A 240 3.33 -8.80 -19.77
N TRP A 241 3.89 -7.69 -19.29
CA TRP A 241 3.11 -6.56 -18.82
C TRP A 241 2.20 -5.94 -19.90
N GLU A 242 2.67 -5.78 -21.14
CA GLU A 242 1.87 -5.22 -22.23
C GLU A 242 0.63 -6.06 -22.57
N GLN A 243 0.75 -7.39 -22.49
CA GLN A 243 -0.36 -8.32 -22.72
C GLN A 243 -1.43 -8.23 -21.63
N ALA A 244 -1.15 -7.60 -20.48
CA ALA A 244 -2.18 -7.29 -19.49
C ALA A 244 -3.24 -6.32 -20.05
N PHE A 245 -2.79 -5.31 -20.80
CA PHE A 245 -3.68 -4.33 -21.43
C PHE A 245 -4.47 -4.94 -22.58
N GLU A 246 -3.86 -5.86 -23.34
CA GLU A 246 -4.56 -6.64 -24.37
C GLU A 246 -5.67 -7.52 -23.78
N ALA A 247 -5.39 -8.20 -22.66
CA ALA A 247 -6.38 -9.02 -21.96
C ALA A 247 -7.58 -8.17 -21.51
N VAL A 248 -7.32 -7.00 -20.93
CA VAL A 248 -8.36 -6.04 -20.52
C VAL A 248 -9.12 -5.45 -21.72
N ALA A 249 -8.43 -5.13 -22.82
CA ALA A 249 -9.08 -4.69 -24.06
C ALA A 249 -10.04 -5.77 -24.61
N GLY A 250 -9.68 -7.05 -24.47
CA GLY A 250 -10.57 -8.18 -24.74
C GLY A 250 -11.84 -8.17 -23.89
N LEU A 251 -11.73 -7.90 -22.58
CA LEU A 251 -12.90 -7.76 -21.70
C LEU A 251 -13.82 -6.63 -22.18
N ASN A 252 -13.22 -5.49 -22.56
CA ASN A 252 -13.95 -4.30 -23.00
C ASN A 252 -14.70 -4.53 -24.31
N LYS A 253 -14.05 -5.19 -25.27
CA LYS A 253 -14.65 -5.57 -26.55
C LYS A 253 -15.83 -6.51 -26.36
N ASN A 254 -15.70 -7.48 -25.45
CA ASN A 254 -16.71 -8.49 -25.19
C ASN A 254 -17.79 -8.04 -24.20
N LYS A 255 -17.73 -6.80 -23.71
CA LYS A 255 -18.65 -6.24 -22.71
C LYS A 255 -18.83 -7.16 -21.49
N VAL A 256 -17.74 -7.70 -20.96
CA VAL A 256 -17.79 -8.62 -19.81
C VAL A 256 -18.48 -7.94 -18.63
N GLY A 257 -19.47 -8.62 -18.03
CA GLY A 257 -20.31 -8.04 -16.99
C GLY A 257 -21.17 -6.84 -17.43
N GLY A 258 -21.35 -6.62 -18.74
CA GLY A 258 -22.07 -5.46 -19.30
C GLY A 258 -21.23 -4.20 -19.47
N HIS A 259 -19.92 -4.26 -19.24
CA HIS A 259 -19.05 -3.07 -19.14
C HIS A 259 -17.92 -3.06 -20.17
N GLY A 260 -17.51 -1.87 -20.61
CA GLY A 260 -16.51 -1.66 -21.66
C GLY A 260 -15.38 -0.71 -21.29
N ASP A 261 -15.25 -0.43 -20.00
CA ASP A 261 -14.37 0.53 -19.35
C ASP A 261 -13.55 -0.14 -18.24
N TRP A 262 -13.26 -1.44 -18.41
CA TRP A 262 -12.29 -2.17 -17.60
C TRP A 262 -10.88 -1.65 -17.86
N ARG A 263 -10.07 -1.67 -16.82
CA ARG A 263 -8.67 -1.26 -16.81
C ARG A 263 -7.83 -2.20 -15.95
N VAL A 264 -6.52 -2.18 -16.19
CA VAL A 264 -5.55 -2.79 -15.28
C VAL A 264 -5.47 -1.90 -14.02
N PRO A 265 -5.58 -2.46 -12.81
CA PRO A 265 -5.58 -1.69 -11.57
C PRO A 265 -4.22 -1.05 -11.32
N THR A 266 -4.23 0.10 -10.65
CA THR A 266 -3.01 0.69 -10.09
C THR A 266 -2.52 -0.13 -8.90
N VAL A 267 -1.26 0.07 -8.51
CA VAL A 267 -0.70 -0.63 -7.34
C VAL A 267 -1.45 -0.28 -6.04
N ARG A 268 -1.98 0.94 -5.91
CA ARG A 268 -2.78 1.34 -4.72
C ARG A 268 -4.13 0.63 -4.68
N GLU A 269 -4.76 0.42 -5.82
CA GLU A 269 -6.04 -0.30 -5.89
C GLU A 269 -5.87 -1.77 -5.55
N LEU A 270 -4.81 -2.40 -6.06
CA LEU A 270 -4.43 -3.76 -5.67
C LEU A 270 -4.12 -3.85 -4.16
N GLU A 271 -3.38 -2.89 -3.59
CA GLU A 271 -3.10 -2.88 -2.14
C GLU A 271 -4.38 -2.75 -1.31
N SER A 272 -5.36 -1.97 -1.78
CA SER A 272 -6.61 -1.69 -1.05
C SER A 272 -7.46 -2.93 -0.75
N ILE A 273 -7.32 -4.00 -1.54
CA ILE A 273 -8.06 -5.26 -1.38
C ILE A 273 -7.33 -6.29 -0.50
N THR A 274 -6.18 -5.94 0.07
CA THR A 274 -5.40 -6.84 0.93
C THR A 274 -5.92 -6.87 2.38
N ASP A 275 -5.70 -8.00 3.06
CA ASP A 275 -6.00 -8.21 4.48
C ASP A 275 -4.80 -8.81 5.19
N MET A 276 -4.19 -8.05 6.10
CA MET A 276 -2.99 -8.43 6.84
C MET A 276 -3.26 -9.31 8.05
N GLY A 277 -4.52 -9.69 8.27
CA GLY A 277 -4.90 -10.79 9.17
C GLY A 277 -4.92 -12.15 8.47
N GLY A 278 -4.83 -12.20 7.13
CA GLY A 278 -4.86 -13.42 6.34
C GLY A 278 -3.61 -13.61 5.48
N HIS A 279 -3.45 -14.81 4.94
CA HIS A 279 -2.41 -15.14 3.96
C HIS A 279 -2.89 -16.27 3.05
N SER A 280 -2.19 -16.45 1.93
CA SER A 280 -2.44 -17.54 0.96
C SER A 280 -3.92 -17.71 0.53
N PRO A 281 -4.62 -16.64 0.12
CA PRO A 281 -4.10 -15.30 -0.16
C PRO A 281 -4.39 -14.27 0.96
N ALA A 282 -3.51 -13.27 1.10
CA ALA A 282 -3.64 -12.09 1.95
C ALA A 282 -4.64 -11.06 1.37
N LEU A 283 -5.84 -11.54 1.04
CA LEU A 283 -6.96 -10.75 0.55
C LEU A 283 -8.10 -10.82 1.56
N ILE A 284 -8.96 -9.80 1.55
CA ILE A 284 -10.09 -9.68 2.49
C ILE A 284 -10.94 -10.95 2.49
N GLN A 285 -11.26 -11.42 3.69
CA GLN A 285 -12.06 -12.63 3.90
C GLN A 285 -13.53 -12.40 3.51
N GLY A 286 -14.23 -13.47 3.11
CA GLY A 286 -15.62 -13.38 2.64
C GLY A 286 -15.79 -12.69 1.27
N ARG A 287 -14.70 -12.51 0.53
CA ARG A 287 -14.70 -11.96 -0.83
C ARG A 287 -15.36 -12.93 -1.82
N PRO A 288 -16.18 -12.44 -2.76
CA PRO A 288 -16.78 -13.26 -3.81
C PRO A 288 -15.86 -13.35 -5.03
N PHE A 289 -14.54 -13.44 -4.87
CA PHE A 289 -13.60 -13.52 -5.99
C PHE A 289 -13.20 -14.96 -6.27
N ILE A 290 -13.19 -15.37 -7.53
CA ILE A 290 -12.78 -16.72 -7.95
C ILE A 290 -11.49 -16.68 -8.78
N ASN A 291 -10.81 -17.81 -8.86
CA ASN A 291 -9.60 -18.00 -9.67
C ASN A 291 -8.47 -17.01 -9.31
N ILE A 292 -8.31 -16.74 -8.01
CA ILE A 292 -7.24 -15.89 -7.48
C ILE A 292 -5.88 -16.55 -7.74
N LYS A 293 -4.88 -15.74 -8.07
CA LYS A 293 -3.50 -16.14 -8.40
C LYS A 293 -2.49 -15.37 -7.58
N ASP A 294 -1.25 -15.84 -7.61
CA ASP A 294 -0.20 -15.38 -6.69
C ASP A 294 0.39 -14.01 -7.00
N TYR A 295 0.40 -13.59 -8.27
CA TYR A 295 1.03 -12.34 -8.71
C TYR A 295 0.15 -11.59 -9.70
N TYR A 296 -0.09 -10.30 -9.45
CA TYR A 296 -0.88 -9.44 -10.31
C TYR A 296 -0.09 -8.24 -10.80
N TRP A 297 -0.10 -8.03 -12.12
CA TRP A 297 0.37 -6.79 -12.70
C TRP A 297 -0.51 -5.63 -12.24
N SER A 298 0.13 -4.52 -11.89
CA SER A 298 -0.51 -3.21 -11.87
C SER A 298 -0.18 -2.43 -13.14
N SER A 299 -0.96 -1.39 -13.42
CA SER A 299 -0.65 -0.40 -14.47
C SER A 299 0.46 0.59 -14.07
N SER A 300 0.86 0.60 -12.79
CA SER A 300 1.86 1.53 -12.27
C SER A 300 3.28 1.10 -12.66
N THR A 301 4.09 2.03 -13.19
CA THR A 301 5.50 1.81 -13.54
C THR A 301 6.42 2.19 -12.38
N VAL A 302 7.61 1.59 -12.31
CA VAL A 302 8.62 1.92 -11.29
C VAL A 302 9.45 3.13 -11.74
N ALA A 303 9.45 4.21 -10.95
CA ALA A 303 10.11 5.48 -11.30
C ALA A 303 11.60 5.34 -11.70
N TYR A 304 12.39 4.61 -10.91
CA TYR A 304 13.85 4.49 -11.13
C TYR A 304 14.23 3.42 -12.16
N ALA A 305 13.27 2.60 -12.61
CA ALA A 305 13.49 1.52 -13.56
C ALA A 305 12.22 1.34 -14.41
N PRO A 306 11.98 2.21 -15.41
CA PRO A 306 10.70 2.22 -16.12
C PRO A 306 10.44 0.98 -17.00
N ASP A 307 11.44 0.13 -17.21
CA ASP A 307 11.33 -1.22 -17.78
C ASP A 307 10.67 -2.23 -16.80
N ARG A 308 10.29 -1.77 -15.61
CA ARG A 308 9.64 -2.55 -14.57
C ARG A 308 8.28 -1.96 -14.20
N ALA A 309 7.37 -2.83 -13.79
CA ALA A 309 6.05 -2.47 -13.29
C ALA A 309 5.82 -3.03 -11.89
N TRP A 310 4.98 -2.34 -11.13
CA TRP A 310 4.59 -2.75 -9.78
C TRP A 310 3.69 -3.99 -9.83
N VAL A 311 3.85 -4.85 -8.82
CA VAL A 311 3.19 -6.14 -8.69
C VAL A 311 2.69 -6.32 -7.27
N LEU A 312 1.45 -6.79 -7.13
CA LEU A 312 0.95 -7.34 -5.87
C LEU A 312 1.21 -8.85 -5.82
N GLU A 313 1.86 -9.32 -4.77
CA GLU A 313 1.97 -10.75 -4.46
C GLU A 313 0.89 -11.12 -3.44
N THR A 314 -0.08 -11.95 -3.79
CA THR A 314 -1.20 -12.25 -2.90
C THR A 314 -0.85 -13.26 -1.82
N GLY A 315 0.29 -13.94 -1.88
CA GLY A 315 0.70 -14.95 -0.90
C GLY A 315 0.75 -14.39 0.53
N ASP A 316 1.38 -13.22 0.69
CA ASP A 316 1.43 -12.46 1.94
C ASP A 316 0.95 -11.00 1.78
N GLY A 317 0.77 -10.52 0.55
CA GLY A 317 0.30 -9.17 0.25
C GLY A 317 1.43 -8.20 -0.09
N ALA A 318 2.63 -8.69 -0.41
CA ALA A 318 3.78 -7.85 -0.74
C ALA A 318 3.53 -6.97 -1.97
N VAL A 319 4.09 -5.76 -1.94
CA VAL A 319 4.10 -4.85 -3.09
C VAL A 319 5.54 -4.73 -3.56
N THR A 320 5.81 -5.31 -4.73
CA THR A 320 7.13 -5.43 -5.33
C THR A 320 7.06 -4.97 -6.79
N HIS A 321 8.09 -5.26 -7.58
CA HIS A 321 8.09 -5.00 -9.01
C HIS A 321 8.72 -6.17 -9.79
N ARG A 322 8.42 -6.27 -11.08
CA ARG A 322 9.03 -7.22 -12.02
C ARG A 322 9.32 -6.54 -13.35
N SER A 323 10.20 -7.14 -14.16
CA SER A 323 10.50 -6.63 -15.51
C SER A 323 9.29 -6.80 -16.42
N LYS A 324 8.95 -5.76 -17.18
CA LYS A 324 7.75 -5.73 -18.05
C LYS A 324 7.79 -6.82 -19.13
N GLY A 325 8.98 -7.20 -19.60
CA GLY A 325 9.17 -8.27 -20.59
C GLY A 325 9.03 -9.70 -20.03
N GLU A 326 9.02 -9.86 -18.70
CA GLU A 326 8.96 -11.18 -18.06
C GLU A 326 7.51 -11.74 -18.08
N LYS A 327 7.33 -13.00 -18.48
CA LYS A 327 6.05 -13.71 -18.37
C LYS A 327 5.78 -14.12 -16.92
N ALA A 328 5.43 -13.16 -16.08
CA ALA A 328 5.54 -13.33 -14.63
C ALA A 328 4.27 -13.10 -13.81
N CYS A 329 3.24 -12.44 -14.35
CA CYS A 329 2.05 -12.13 -13.56
C CYS A 329 0.74 -12.38 -14.32
N HIS A 330 -0.32 -12.49 -13.53
CA HIS A 330 -1.70 -12.56 -13.96
C HIS A 330 -2.32 -11.17 -14.04
N VAL A 331 -3.54 -11.12 -14.57
CA VAL A 331 -4.27 -9.88 -14.85
C VAL A 331 -5.62 -9.93 -14.17
N TRP A 332 -5.90 -8.94 -13.34
CA TRP A 332 -7.20 -8.72 -12.72
C TRP A 332 -7.69 -7.34 -13.17
N ALA A 333 -8.93 -7.23 -13.60
CA ALA A 333 -9.49 -5.98 -14.08
C ALA A 333 -10.36 -5.28 -13.03
N VAL A 334 -10.30 -3.95 -13.04
CA VAL A 334 -11.08 -3.05 -12.19
C VAL A 334 -11.73 -1.97 -13.05
N ARG A 335 -12.75 -1.29 -12.52
CA ARG A 335 -13.36 -0.08 -13.07
C ARG A 335 -13.91 0.80 -11.94
N ALA A 336 -14.14 2.09 -12.22
CA ALA A 336 -14.69 3.07 -11.28
C ALA A 336 -16.11 3.50 -11.66
#